data_AF-A0A7K5IBD1-F1
#
_entry.id   AF-A0A7K5IBD1-F1
#
_cell.length_a   1.000
_cell.length_b   1.000
_cell.length_c   1.000
_cell.angle_alpha   90.00
_cell.angle_beta   90.00
_cell.angle_gamma   90.00
#
_symmetry.space_group_name_H-M   'P 1'
#
loop_
_entity.id
_entity.type
_entity.pdbx_description
1 polymer ?
#
loop_
_entity_poly.entity_id
_entity_poly.type
_entity_poly.pdbx_seq_one_letter_code
_entity_poly.pdbx_strand_id
1 'polypeptide(L)'
;PTPAGVTPNPLGGPGAGAGAQRVVVTGLHACGDLSPALLRHFARSPAVAAVASVACCHMKLSTGHQTPPCPSPCPPPGYPLSTWVASLPGHQLSYRAREAACHAVEEYEERLAKESERLRVHCYRAVLESLIRAAKPGLKRPGVQTVKKAHALSFPEYARLGLPRVGLNPDTVPLESEAVRAMLEQQNKVVAFFSLTQLLAPLVETLILLDRLLFLREQGFHCALIPLFNPRFSPRNLVLVAARTPLGTVLSGLEDSDEYEDLVVAKPPGDGQS
;
A
#
# COMPACT_ATOMS: atom_id res chain seq x y z
N PRO A 1 5.05 -1.34 53.10
CA PRO A 1 4.79 -1.71 51.69
C PRO A 1 4.18 -0.53 50.93
N THR A 2 5.03 0.26 50.29
CA THR A 2 4.66 1.33 49.34
C THR A 2 4.07 0.71 48.07
N PRO A 3 2.94 1.21 47.53
CA PRO A 3 2.42 0.70 46.27
C PRO A 3 3.34 1.13 45.12
N ALA A 4 3.60 0.19 44.22
CA ALA A 4 4.45 0.34 43.06
C ALA A 4 4.03 1.55 42.19
N GLY A 5 5.04 2.26 41.69
CA GLY A 5 4.89 3.52 40.95
C GLY A 5 4.01 3.37 39.71
N VAL A 6 2.96 4.18 39.65
CA VAL A 6 2.22 4.47 38.43
C VAL A 6 3.12 5.33 37.56
N THR A 7 3.63 4.78 36.45
CA THR A 7 4.31 5.58 35.43
C THR A 7 3.35 6.64 34.92
N PRO A 8 3.68 7.95 34.99
CA PRO A 8 2.83 8.99 34.45
C PRO A 8 2.59 8.75 32.97
N ASN A 9 1.36 8.96 32.48
CA ASN A 9 1.08 8.90 31.06
C ASN A 9 1.91 9.99 30.35
N PRO A 10 2.88 9.64 29.47
CA PRO A 10 3.74 10.61 28.81
C PRO A 10 2.97 11.54 27.86
N LEU A 11 1.72 11.22 27.54
CA LEU A 11 0.85 12.02 26.67
C LEU A 11 0.13 13.16 27.39
N GLY A 12 0.23 13.25 28.72
CA GLY A 12 -0.35 14.33 29.53
C GLY A 12 -1.89 14.32 29.57
N GLY A 13 -2.46 14.29 30.77
CA GLY A 13 -3.87 14.63 30.95
C GLY A 13 -4.11 16.13 30.73
N PRO A 14 -5.38 16.57 30.54
CA PRO A 14 -5.68 17.99 30.43
C PRO A 14 -5.27 18.71 31.72
N GLY A 15 -4.20 19.52 31.64
CA GLY A 15 -3.60 20.23 32.78
C GLY A 15 -2.06 20.25 32.85
N ALA A 16 -1.33 19.67 31.90
CA ALA A 16 0.14 19.68 31.93
C ALA A 16 0.73 21.07 31.61
N GLY A 17 1.10 21.83 32.66
CA GLY A 17 1.85 23.09 32.55
C GLY A 17 3.30 22.90 32.08
N ALA A 18 3.86 23.96 31.46
CA ALA A 18 5.24 24.37 31.11
C ALA A 18 6.43 23.37 30.95
N GLY A 19 6.27 22.07 31.17
CA GLY A 19 7.29 21.02 31.01
C GLY A 19 6.75 19.79 30.27
N ALA A 20 5.70 19.95 29.46
CA ALA A 20 5.08 18.86 28.73
C ALA A 20 6.08 18.21 27.76
N GLN A 21 6.34 16.92 27.94
CA GLN A 21 7.23 16.13 27.09
C GLN A 21 6.69 16.15 25.66
N ARG A 22 7.47 16.74 24.74
CA ARG A 22 7.13 16.74 23.32
C ARG A 22 7.45 15.38 22.74
N VAL A 23 6.50 14.81 22.00
CA VAL A 23 6.65 13.50 21.38
C VAL A 23 6.69 13.60 19.86
N VAL A 24 7.36 12.63 19.24
CA VAL A 24 7.30 12.40 17.79
C VAL A 24 6.48 11.14 17.56
N VAL A 25 5.50 11.23 16.67
CA VAL A 25 4.68 10.07 16.29
C VAL A 25 5.23 9.48 15.00
N THR A 26 5.62 8.22 15.04
CA THR A 26 6.16 7.52 13.87
C THR A 26 5.26 6.34 13.50
N GLY A 27 4.82 6.30 12.25
CA GLY A 27 4.06 5.18 11.69
C GLY A 27 4.83 4.54 10.55
N LEU A 28 5.59 3.48 10.82
CA LEU A 28 6.36 2.75 9.78
C LEU A 28 5.49 1.84 8.90
N HIS A 29 4.30 1.49 9.40
CA HIS A 29 3.30 0.71 8.69
C HIS A 29 1.91 1.31 8.89
N ALA A 30 1.75 2.60 8.56
CA ALA A 30 0.49 3.32 8.73
C ALA A 30 -0.54 2.92 7.64
N CYS A 31 -0.99 1.67 7.66
CA CYS A 31 -1.88 1.09 6.66
C CYS A 31 -3.35 1.53 6.86
N GLY A 32 -4.07 1.75 5.75
CA GLY A 32 -5.50 2.10 5.77
C GLY A 32 -5.78 3.37 6.58
N ASP A 33 -6.82 3.33 7.41
CA ASP A 33 -7.26 4.49 8.20
C ASP A 33 -6.31 4.89 9.34
N LEU A 34 -5.28 4.08 9.62
CA LEU A 34 -4.26 4.44 10.60
C LEU A 34 -3.49 5.71 10.17
N SER A 35 -3.14 5.82 8.89
CA SER A 35 -2.46 7.02 8.37
C SER A 35 -3.24 8.31 8.61
N PRO A 36 -4.50 8.48 8.15
CA PRO A 36 -5.30 9.66 8.49
C PRO A 36 -5.49 9.86 9.99
N ALA A 37 -5.64 8.80 10.77
CA ALA A 37 -5.81 8.91 12.22
C ALA A 37 -4.57 9.53 12.88
N LEU A 38 -3.36 9.09 12.50
CA LEU A 38 -2.10 9.64 12.99
C LEU A 38 -1.96 11.13 12.62
N LEU A 39 -2.27 11.50 11.39
CA LEU A 39 -2.17 12.90 10.93
C LEU A 39 -3.19 13.80 11.63
N ARG A 40 -4.42 13.34 11.83
CA ARG A 40 -5.43 14.07 12.60
C ARG A 40 -5.03 14.21 14.07
N HIS A 41 -4.43 13.17 14.65
CA HIS A 41 -3.94 13.22 16.02
C HIS A 41 -2.81 14.25 16.16
N PHE A 42 -1.82 14.21 15.26
CA PHE A 42 -0.76 15.23 15.18
C PHE A 42 -1.35 16.64 15.09
N ALA A 43 -2.30 16.87 14.18
CA ALA A 43 -2.90 18.18 13.99
C ALA A 43 -3.57 18.71 15.28
N ARG A 44 -4.33 17.84 15.97
CA ARG A 44 -5.11 18.20 17.16
C ARG A 44 -4.32 18.25 18.46
N SER A 45 -3.15 17.59 18.54
CA SER A 45 -2.40 17.43 19.79
C SER A 45 -1.17 18.34 19.83
N PRO A 46 -1.17 19.41 20.66
CA PRO A 46 0.00 20.29 20.82
C PRO A 46 1.23 19.57 21.38
N ALA A 47 1.04 18.47 22.11
CA ALA A 47 2.14 17.66 22.66
C ALA A 47 2.93 16.91 21.57
N VAL A 48 2.33 16.66 20.41
CA VAL A 48 3.03 16.02 19.28
C VAL A 48 3.76 17.10 18.49
N ALA A 49 5.09 17.10 18.57
CA ALA A 49 5.95 18.08 17.91
C ALA A 49 6.14 17.80 16.42
N ALA A 50 6.18 16.51 16.06
CA ALA A 50 6.36 16.07 14.68
C ALA A 50 5.72 14.69 14.43
N VAL A 51 5.48 14.38 13.17
CA VAL A 51 5.01 13.08 12.68
C VAL A 51 5.86 12.63 11.49
N ALA A 52 6.20 11.34 11.47
CA ALA A 52 6.80 10.66 10.33
C ALA A 52 5.93 9.45 9.97
N SER A 53 5.35 9.43 8.77
CA SER A 53 4.37 8.42 8.35
C SER A 53 4.81 7.78 7.04
N VAL A 54 5.09 6.48 7.11
CA VAL A 54 5.32 5.59 5.96
C VAL A 54 4.05 4.78 5.76
N ALA A 55 3.33 5.09 4.68
CA ALA A 55 2.09 4.39 4.36
C ALA A 55 2.39 3.11 3.58
N CYS A 56 1.92 1.97 4.09
CA CYS A 56 2.20 0.66 3.50
C CYS A 56 1.09 0.16 2.57
N CYS A 57 -0.18 0.43 2.90
CA CYS A 57 -1.33 -0.08 2.17
C CYS A 57 -2.50 0.90 2.20
N HIS A 58 -3.24 1.01 1.10
CA HIS A 58 -4.31 2.00 0.92
C HIS A 58 -5.69 1.39 0.65
N MET A 59 -5.78 0.11 0.28
CA MET A 59 -7.02 -0.57 -0.08
C MET A 59 -8.10 -0.57 1.02
N LYS A 60 -7.69 -0.46 2.29
CA LYS A 60 -8.59 -0.38 3.44
C LYS A 60 -8.92 1.04 3.92
N LEU A 61 -8.51 2.08 3.20
CA LEU A 61 -8.98 3.44 3.50
C LEU A 61 -10.52 3.50 3.44
N SER A 62 -11.15 4.13 4.43
CA SER A 62 -12.57 4.46 4.33
C SER A 62 -12.77 5.58 3.31
N THR A 63 -13.84 5.50 2.53
CA THR A 63 -14.25 6.54 1.57
C THR A 63 -15.72 6.86 1.78
N GLY A 64 -16.14 8.10 1.51
CA GLY A 64 -17.49 8.61 1.84
C GLY A 64 -18.67 7.83 1.23
N HIS A 65 -18.43 6.96 0.25
CA HIS A 65 -19.46 6.13 -0.38
C HIS A 65 -19.65 4.74 0.27
N GLN A 66 -18.90 4.40 1.31
CA GLN A 66 -18.87 3.05 1.89
C GLN A 66 -19.70 2.85 3.17
N THR A 67 -20.41 3.87 3.67
CA THR A 67 -21.24 3.71 4.86
C THR A 67 -22.72 3.64 4.51
N PRO A 68 -23.47 2.59 4.93
CA PRO A 68 -24.93 2.67 4.99
C PRO A 68 -25.35 3.86 5.88
N PRO A 69 -26.55 4.42 5.70
CA PRO A 69 -27.01 5.55 6.51
C PRO A 69 -26.99 5.15 7.99
N CYS A 70 -26.03 5.70 8.74
CA CYS A 70 -25.93 5.51 10.18
C CYS A 70 -26.64 6.68 10.88
N PRO A 71 -27.43 6.41 11.94
CA PRO A 71 -28.12 7.45 12.70
C PRO A 71 -27.20 8.29 13.61
N SER A 72 -25.92 7.92 13.74
CA SER A 72 -24.89 8.68 14.46
C SER A 72 -23.99 9.45 13.47
N PRO A 73 -23.36 10.57 13.89
CA PRO A 73 -22.39 11.26 13.05
C PRO A 73 -21.26 10.28 12.69
N CYS A 74 -21.20 9.90 11.42
CA CYS A 74 -20.15 9.02 10.91
C CYS A 74 -18.78 9.67 11.14
N PRO A 75 -17.76 8.91 11.58
CA PRO A 75 -16.40 9.42 11.61
C PRO A 75 -15.99 9.89 10.21
N PRO A 76 -15.19 10.97 10.10
CA PRO A 76 -14.78 11.50 8.82
C PRO A 76 -13.98 10.44 8.04
N PRO A 77 -14.22 10.29 6.72
CA PRO A 77 -13.63 9.23 5.93
C PRO A 77 -12.10 9.33 5.93
N GLY A 78 -11.43 8.21 5.69
CA GLY A 78 -9.99 8.11 5.57
C GLY A 78 -9.47 8.81 4.32
N TYR A 79 -10.22 8.83 3.22
CA TYR A 79 -9.90 9.52 1.97
C TYR A 79 -11.16 10.13 1.31
N PRO A 80 -11.08 11.34 0.73
CA PRO A 80 -9.94 12.27 0.83
C PRO A 80 -9.83 12.87 2.24
N LEU A 81 -8.64 13.31 2.60
CA LEU A 81 -8.34 13.96 3.87
C LEU A 81 -8.26 15.49 3.74
N SER A 82 -7.70 15.98 2.65
CA SER A 82 -7.58 17.40 2.32
C SER A 82 -8.86 17.95 1.70
N THR A 83 -9.14 19.23 1.95
CA THR A 83 -10.24 19.92 1.28
C THR A 83 -9.96 20.10 -0.20
N TRP A 84 -8.69 20.31 -0.58
CA TRP A 84 -8.28 20.47 -1.96
C TRP A 84 -8.57 19.22 -2.81
N VAL A 85 -8.13 18.03 -2.39
CA VAL A 85 -8.41 16.80 -3.15
C VAL A 85 -9.91 16.50 -3.15
N ALA A 86 -10.63 16.79 -2.05
CA ALA A 86 -12.08 16.64 -1.99
C ALA A 86 -12.82 17.53 -3.01
N SER A 87 -12.23 18.66 -3.41
CA SER A 87 -12.82 19.56 -4.42
C SER A 87 -12.59 19.12 -5.87
N LEU A 88 -11.65 18.21 -6.12
CA LEU A 88 -11.31 17.79 -7.48
C LEU A 88 -12.42 16.92 -8.09
N PRO A 89 -12.88 17.20 -9.33
CA PRO A 89 -13.81 16.32 -10.01
C PRO A 89 -13.15 14.94 -10.24
N GLY A 90 -13.90 13.87 -9.97
CA GLY A 90 -13.42 12.50 -10.19
C GLY A 90 -12.33 12.01 -9.22
N HIS A 91 -12.12 12.66 -8.08
CA HIS A 91 -11.11 12.26 -7.09
C HIS A 91 -11.36 10.88 -6.45
N GLN A 92 -12.53 10.26 -6.68
CA GLN A 92 -12.95 9.04 -5.98
C GLN A 92 -12.10 7.84 -6.39
N LEU A 93 -11.59 7.10 -5.39
CA LEU A 93 -10.77 5.93 -5.60
C LEU A 93 -11.50 4.64 -5.21
N SER A 94 -11.70 3.75 -6.18
CA SER A 94 -12.25 2.42 -5.93
C SER A 94 -11.34 1.59 -5.02
N TYR A 95 -11.86 0.52 -4.42
CA TYR A 95 -11.03 -0.43 -3.68
C TYR A 95 -9.86 -0.95 -4.53
N ARG A 96 -10.13 -1.28 -5.80
CA ARG A 96 -9.14 -1.81 -6.74
C ARG A 96 -8.06 -0.79 -7.10
N ALA A 97 -8.42 0.48 -7.28
CA ALA A 97 -7.42 1.53 -7.51
C ALA A 97 -6.47 1.66 -6.31
N ARG A 98 -7.03 1.66 -5.09
CA ARG A 98 -6.24 1.76 -3.86
C ARG A 98 -5.42 0.51 -3.55
N GLU A 99 -5.90 -0.66 -3.97
CA GLU A 99 -5.13 -1.91 -3.96
C GLU A 99 -3.99 -1.88 -4.97
N ALA A 100 -4.25 -1.35 -6.18
CA ALA A 100 -3.25 -1.23 -7.22
C ALA A 100 -2.07 -0.35 -6.79
N ALA A 101 -2.36 0.75 -6.10
CA ALA A 101 -1.39 1.62 -5.43
C ALA A 101 -0.53 0.92 -4.36
N CYS A 102 -0.67 -0.40 -4.17
CA CYS A 102 0.15 -1.20 -3.26
C CYS A 102 1.09 -2.20 -3.91
N HIS A 103 1.21 -2.16 -5.23
CA HIS A 103 2.16 -3.00 -5.93
C HIS A 103 3.54 -2.34 -6.03
N ALA A 104 4.56 -3.20 -6.12
CA ALA A 104 5.94 -2.83 -6.36
C ALA A 104 6.21 -2.91 -7.86
N VAL A 105 6.35 -1.75 -8.51
CA VAL A 105 6.54 -1.66 -9.96
C VAL A 105 7.89 -2.23 -10.36
N GLU A 106 8.94 -1.95 -9.57
CA GLU A 106 10.32 -2.36 -9.84
C GLU A 106 10.48 -3.89 -9.86
N GLU A 107 9.85 -4.59 -8.91
CA GLU A 107 9.86 -6.06 -8.89
C GLU A 107 9.09 -6.64 -10.08
N TYR A 108 8.03 -5.96 -10.52
CA TYR A 108 7.24 -6.39 -11.67
C TYR A 108 8.00 -6.16 -12.99
N GLU A 109 8.68 -5.04 -13.15
CA GLU A 109 9.55 -4.75 -14.29
C GLU A 109 10.65 -5.81 -14.44
N GLU A 110 11.30 -6.19 -13.33
CA GLU A 110 12.31 -7.25 -13.36
C GLU A 110 11.73 -8.59 -13.83
N ARG A 111 10.52 -8.93 -13.38
CA ARG A 111 9.83 -10.15 -13.81
C ARG A 111 9.48 -10.10 -15.30
N LEU A 112 9.07 -8.95 -15.82
CA LEU A 112 8.80 -8.76 -17.25
C LEU A 112 10.08 -8.93 -18.08
N ALA A 113 11.16 -8.24 -17.69
CA ALA A 113 12.43 -8.27 -18.41
C ALA A 113 13.04 -9.68 -18.48
N LYS A 114 12.81 -10.50 -17.44
CA LYS A 114 13.30 -11.90 -17.36
C LYS A 114 12.29 -12.93 -17.89
N GLU A 115 11.17 -12.49 -18.47
CA GLU A 115 10.07 -13.36 -18.92
C GLU A 115 9.68 -14.40 -17.85
N SER A 116 9.62 -13.96 -16.59
CA SER A 116 9.51 -14.85 -15.45
C SER A 116 8.26 -15.71 -15.51
N GLU A 117 8.39 -17.01 -15.22
CA GLU A 117 7.25 -17.92 -15.07
C GLU A 117 6.23 -17.41 -14.04
N ARG A 118 6.63 -16.55 -13.10
CA ARG A 118 5.74 -15.92 -12.11
C ARG A 118 4.63 -15.07 -12.75
N LEU A 119 4.82 -14.58 -13.96
CA LEU A 119 3.81 -13.81 -14.70
C LEU A 119 2.56 -14.65 -15.01
N ARG A 120 2.69 -15.97 -15.18
CA ARG A 120 1.56 -16.87 -15.48
C ARG A 120 0.53 -16.96 -14.35
N VAL A 121 0.94 -16.67 -13.12
CA VAL A 121 0.10 -16.84 -11.93
C VAL A 121 -1.15 -15.95 -12.00
N HIS A 122 -1.06 -14.76 -12.61
CA HIS A 122 -2.22 -13.90 -12.84
C HIS A 122 -3.21 -14.52 -13.83
N CYS A 123 -2.71 -15.16 -14.90
CA CYS A 123 -3.55 -15.91 -15.84
C CYS A 123 -4.22 -17.09 -15.14
N TYR A 124 -3.46 -17.89 -14.38
CA TYR A 124 -4.01 -19.01 -13.60
C TYR A 124 -5.09 -18.54 -12.63
N ARG A 125 -4.88 -17.41 -11.95
CA ARG A 125 -5.87 -16.82 -11.05
C ARG A 125 -7.14 -16.41 -11.80
N ALA A 126 -7.02 -15.80 -12.98
CA ALA A 126 -8.14 -15.40 -13.82
C ALA A 126 -8.94 -16.61 -14.31
N VAL A 127 -8.28 -17.63 -14.85
CA VAL A 127 -8.93 -18.88 -15.31
C VAL A 127 -9.65 -19.58 -14.17
N LEU A 128 -9.00 -19.71 -13.00
CA LEU A 128 -9.62 -20.29 -11.82
C LEU A 128 -10.87 -19.49 -11.38
N GLU A 129 -10.82 -18.16 -11.42
CA GLU A 129 -11.98 -17.33 -11.08
C GLU A 129 -13.13 -17.50 -12.08
N SER A 130 -12.84 -17.66 -13.37
CA SER A 130 -13.85 -17.99 -14.40
C SER A 130 -14.54 -19.33 -14.11
N LEU A 131 -13.77 -20.38 -13.77
CA LEU A 131 -14.33 -21.68 -13.40
C LEU A 131 -15.18 -21.62 -12.13
N ILE A 132 -14.72 -20.89 -11.11
CA ILE A 132 -15.48 -20.69 -9.87
C ILE A 132 -16.80 -19.97 -10.14
N ARG A 133 -16.80 -18.93 -10.98
CA ARG A 133 -18.01 -18.18 -11.36
C ARG A 133 -18.99 -19.03 -12.15
N ALA A 134 -18.49 -19.88 -13.06
CA ALA A 134 -19.32 -20.82 -13.80
C ALA A 134 -20.00 -21.84 -12.86
N ALA A 135 -19.26 -22.37 -11.87
CA ALA A 135 -19.78 -23.35 -10.92
C ALA A 135 -20.67 -22.73 -9.81
N LYS A 136 -20.37 -21.50 -9.37
CA LYS A 136 -21.08 -20.78 -8.31
C LYS A 136 -21.27 -19.29 -8.68
N PRO A 137 -22.25 -18.95 -9.55
CA PRO A 137 -22.45 -17.58 -10.03
C PRO A 137 -22.72 -16.54 -8.92
N GLY A 138 -23.34 -16.97 -7.82
CA GLY A 138 -23.62 -16.11 -6.67
C GLY A 138 -22.41 -15.80 -5.77
N LEU A 139 -21.28 -16.50 -5.94
CA LEU A 139 -20.11 -16.32 -5.08
C LEU A 139 -19.33 -15.07 -5.48
N LYS A 140 -19.43 -14.03 -4.64
CA LYS A 140 -18.66 -12.79 -4.80
C LYS A 140 -17.40 -12.85 -3.95
N ARG A 141 -16.27 -12.38 -4.52
CA ARG A 141 -14.95 -12.29 -3.84
C ARG A 141 -14.48 -13.64 -3.27
N PRO A 142 -14.27 -14.66 -4.11
CA PRO A 142 -13.89 -16.00 -3.66
C PRO A 142 -12.54 -15.97 -2.91
N GLY A 143 -12.55 -16.45 -1.66
CA GLY A 143 -11.41 -16.51 -0.74
C GLY A 143 -10.40 -17.61 -1.05
N VAL A 144 -9.96 -17.70 -2.31
CA VAL A 144 -9.04 -18.77 -2.77
C VAL A 144 -7.66 -18.67 -2.10
N GLN A 145 -7.29 -17.54 -1.51
CA GLN A 145 -5.98 -17.29 -0.89
C GLN A 145 -4.80 -17.53 -1.85
N THR A 146 -3.58 -17.17 -1.46
CA THR A 146 -2.39 -17.39 -2.28
C THR A 146 -2.04 -18.88 -2.31
N VAL A 147 -1.70 -19.40 -3.49
CA VAL A 147 -1.14 -20.75 -3.66
C VAL A 147 0.38 -20.66 -3.64
N LYS A 148 1.02 -21.42 -2.74
CA LYS A 148 2.50 -21.41 -2.61
C LYS A 148 3.13 -21.97 -3.88
N LYS A 149 4.21 -21.35 -4.35
CA LYS A 149 4.95 -21.75 -5.56
C LYS A 149 4.07 -21.96 -6.81
N ALA A 150 2.99 -21.19 -6.94
CA ALA A 150 2.03 -21.32 -8.05
C ALA A 150 2.66 -21.29 -9.45
N HIS A 151 3.79 -20.60 -9.61
CA HIS A 151 4.53 -20.50 -10.87
C HIS A 151 5.16 -21.82 -11.31
N ALA A 152 5.46 -22.72 -10.36
CA ALA A 152 6.06 -24.03 -10.60
C ALA A 152 5.03 -25.15 -10.78
N LEU A 153 3.74 -24.83 -10.76
CA LEU A 153 2.65 -25.78 -10.95
C LEU A 153 2.12 -25.67 -12.38
N SER A 154 1.57 -26.77 -12.88
CA SER A 154 0.61 -26.72 -13.99
C SER A 154 -0.71 -26.09 -13.54
N PHE A 155 -1.53 -25.64 -14.49
CA PHE A 155 -2.85 -25.09 -14.15
C PHE A 155 -3.76 -26.10 -13.42
N PRO A 156 -3.87 -27.38 -13.83
CA PRO A 156 -4.69 -28.36 -13.10
C PRO A 156 -4.25 -28.55 -11.65
N GLU A 157 -2.94 -28.63 -11.39
CA GLU A 157 -2.39 -28.72 -10.02
C GLU A 157 -2.72 -27.47 -9.21
N TYR A 158 -2.54 -26.29 -9.79
CA TYR A 158 -2.90 -25.02 -9.16
C TYR A 158 -4.40 -24.94 -8.82
N ALA A 159 -5.27 -25.34 -9.75
CA ALA A 159 -6.71 -25.32 -9.57
C ALA A 159 -7.18 -26.33 -8.51
N ARG A 160 -6.58 -27.53 -8.46
CA ARG A 160 -6.85 -28.55 -7.42
C ARG A 160 -6.56 -28.04 -6.01
N LEU A 161 -5.59 -27.13 -5.84
CA LEU A 161 -5.32 -26.48 -4.55
C LEU A 161 -6.29 -25.33 -4.24
N GLY A 162 -6.80 -24.64 -5.28
CA GLY A 162 -7.64 -23.45 -5.13
C GLY A 162 -9.14 -23.72 -4.98
N LEU A 163 -9.69 -24.69 -5.71
CA LEU A 163 -11.12 -25.01 -5.72
C LEU A 163 -11.68 -25.47 -4.36
N PRO A 164 -10.99 -26.33 -3.58
CA PRO A 164 -11.50 -26.76 -2.28
C PRO A 164 -11.69 -25.60 -1.30
N ARG A 165 -10.91 -24.53 -1.43
CA ARG A 165 -10.98 -23.33 -0.57
C ARG A 165 -12.28 -22.53 -0.75
N VAL A 166 -13.03 -22.80 -1.82
CA VAL A 166 -14.36 -22.23 -2.08
C VAL A 166 -15.45 -23.31 -2.07
N GLY A 167 -15.15 -24.48 -1.50
CA GLY A 167 -16.06 -25.62 -1.40
C GLY A 167 -16.47 -26.17 -2.76
N LEU A 168 -15.55 -26.23 -3.72
CA LEU A 168 -15.74 -26.88 -5.01
C LEU A 168 -14.86 -28.12 -5.09
N ASN A 169 -15.43 -29.23 -5.58
CA ASN A 169 -14.68 -30.46 -5.83
C ASN A 169 -13.93 -30.34 -7.17
N PRO A 170 -12.58 -30.41 -7.19
CA PRO A 170 -11.81 -30.34 -8.43
C PRO A 170 -12.21 -31.38 -9.48
N ASP A 171 -12.65 -32.57 -9.07
CA ASP A 171 -12.99 -33.65 -10.00
C ASP A 171 -14.31 -33.41 -10.74
N THR A 172 -15.13 -32.47 -10.26
CA THR A 172 -16.37 -32.04 -10.92
C THR A 172 -16.17 -30.88 -11.90
N VAL A 173 -14.96 -30.32 -11.97
CA VAL A 173 -14.64 -29.15 -12.81
C VAL A 173 -13.76 -29.61 -13.98
N PRO A 174 -14.08 -29.25 -15.23
CA PRO A 174 -13.33 -29.72 -16.40
C PRO A 174 -12.02 -28.92 -16.60
N LEU A 175 -11.03 -29.18 -15.74
CA LEU A 175 -9.75 -28.46 -15.66
C LEU A 175 -8.88 -28.53 -16.92
N GLU A 176 -9.09 -29.53 -17.77
CA GLU A 176 -8.32 -29.74 -19.01
C GLU A 176 -9.16 -29.56 -20.29
N SER A 177 -10.34 -28.95 -20.17
CA SER A 177 -11.19 -28.68 -21.32
C SER A 177 -10.53 -27.72 -22.33
N GLU A 178 -10.99 -27.79 -23.57
CA GLU A 178 -10.53 -26.88 -24.64
C GLU A 178 -10.78 -25.41 -24.29
N ALA A 179 -11.91 -25.12 -23.63
CA ALA A 179 -12.20 -23.78 -23.12
C ALA A 179 -11.15 -23.30 -22.11
N VAL A 180 -10.63 -24.18 -21.25
CA VAL A 180 -9.56 -23.84 -20.31
C VAL A 180 -8.25 -23.56 -21.05
N ARG A 181 -7.89 -24.39 -22.02
CA ARG A 181 -6.68 -24.18 -22.84
C ARG A 181 -6.74 -22.84 -23.58
N ALA A 182 -7.86 -22.56 -24.25
CA ALA A 182 -8.08 -21.29 -24.94
C ALA A 182 -7.97 -20.06 -24.02
N MET A 183 -8.43 -20.18 -22.75
CA MET A 183 -8.25 -19.11 -21.76
C MET A 183 -6.78 -18.94 -21.34
N LEU A 184 -6.04 -20.04 -21.15
CA LEU A 184 -4.63 -20.02 -20.78
C LEU A 184 -3.75 -19.42 -21.89
N GLU A 185 -4.10 -19.62 -23.16
CA GLU A 185 -3.45 -18.99 -24.31
C GLU A 185 -3.55 -17.45 -24.29
N GLN A 186 -4.50 -16.88 -23.55
CA GLN A 186 -4.62 -15.42 -23.38
C GLN A 186 -3.65 -14.84 -22.35
N GLN A 187 -2.65 -15.61 -21.88
CA GLN A 187 -1.69 -15.18 -20.86
C GLN A 187 -1.06 -13.82 -21.20
N ASN A 188 -0.64 -13.62 -22.45
CA ASN A 188 -0.04 -12.36 -22.90
C ASN A 188 -0.98 -11.15 -22.72
N LYS A 189 -2.28 -11.32 -22.97
CA LYS A 189 -3.29 -10.27 -22.73
C LYS A 189 -3.47 -9.98 -21.24
N VAL A 190 -3.43 -11.02 -20.39
CA VAL A 190 -3.48 -10.84 -18.93
C VAL A 190 -2.26 -10.09 -18.43
N VAL A 191 -1.07 -10.42 -18.93
CA VAL A 191 0.17 -9.70 -18.63
C VAL A 191 0.07 -8.25 -19.09
N ALA A 192 -0.35 -7.99 -20.33
CA ALA A 192 -0.53 -6.63 -20.83
C ALA A 192 -1.51 -5.80 -19.98
N PHE A 193 -2.66 -6.39 -19.61
CA PHE A 193 -3.64 -5.74 -18.73
C PHE A 193 -3.07 -5.42 -17.35
N PHE A 194 -2.33 -6.36 -16.75
CA PHE A 194 -1.72 -6.14 -15.45
C PHE A 194 -0.59 -5.10 -15.52
N SER A 195 0.20 -5.08 -16.60
CA SER A 195 1.20 -4.04 -16.85
C SER A 195 0.58 -2.65 -16.94
N LEU A 196 -0.56 -2.49 -17.63
CA LEU A 196 -1.30 -1.22 -17.64
C LEU A 196 -1.75 -0.81 -16.23
N THR A 197 -2.16 -1.77 -15.41
CA THR A 197 -2.53 -1.51 -14.01
C THR A 197 -1.32 -1.04 -13.19
N GLN A 198 -0.15 -1.67 -13.38
CA GLN A 198 1.10 -1.27 -12.72
C GLN A 198 1.56 0.13 -13.15
N LEU A 199 1.42 0.49 -14.43
CA LEU A 199 1.75 1.84 -14.92
C LEU A 199 0.90 2.93 -14.27
N LEU A 200 -0.37 2.64 -13.96
CA LEU A 200 -1.28 3.60 -13.32
C LEU A 200 -1.19 3.60 -11.79
N ALA A 201 -0.63 2.56 -11.17
CA ALA A 201 -0.55 2.43 -9.73
C ALA A 201 0.18 3.59 -9.02
N PRO A 202 1.36 4.07 -9.50
CA PRO A 202 2.06 5.20 -8.90
C PRO A 202 1.24 6.50 -8.90
N LEU A 203 0.37 6.71 -9.90
CA LEU A 203 -0.50 7.89 -9.95
C LEU A 203 -1.51 7.86 -8.81
N VAL A 204 -2.08 6.69 -8.53
CA VAL A 204 -3.04 6.53 -7.43
C VAL A 204 -2.36 6.70 -6.08
N GLU A 205 -1.17 6.12 -5.88
CA GLU A 205 -0.38 6.32 -4.66
C GLU A 205 -0.03 7.80 -4.47
N THR A 206 0.47 8.45 -5.53
CA THR A 206 0.82 9.89 -5.51
C THR A 206 -0.37 10.74 -5.10
N LEU A 207 -1.56 10.51 -5.65
CA LEU A 207 -2.76 11.24 -5.26
C LEU A 207 -3.08 11.09 -3.77
N ILE A 208 -2.96 9.88 -3.23
CA ILE A 208 -3.20 9.61 -1.80
C ILE A 208 -2.15 10.29 -0.93
N LEU A 209 -0.88 10.29 -1.32
CA LEU A 209 0.20 10.93 -0.57
C LEU A 209 0.07 12.46 -0.61
N LEU A 210 -0.24 13.03 -1.78
CA LEU A 210 -0.52 14.46 -1.94
C LEU A 210 -1.73 14.89 -1.13
N ASP A 211 -2.80 14.09 -1.08
CA ASP A 211 -3.95 14.32 -0.20
C ASP A 211 -3.54 14.50 1.27
N ARG A 212 -2.57 13.71 1.75
CA ARG A 212 -2.05 13.85 3.12
C ARG A 212 -1.17 15.08 3.30
N LEU A 213 -0.29 15.33 2.35
CA LEU A 213 0.59 16.50 2.36
C LEU A 213 -0.25 17.79 2.37
N LEU A 214 -1.24 17.87 1.49
CA LEU A 214 -2.13 19.02 1.38
C LEU A 214 -2.95 19.23 2.65
N PHE A 215 -3.48 18.16 3.26
CA PHE A 215 -4.16 18.27 4.55
C PHE A 215 -3.26 18.93 5.61
N LEU A 216 -2.00 18.52 5.70
CA LEU A 216 -1.07 19.11 6.68
C LEU A 216 -0.75 20.58 6.37
N ARG A 217 -0.61 20.95 5.09
CA ARG A 217 -0.41 22.33 4.66
C ARG A 217 -1.62 23.21 4.95
N GLU A 218 -2.83 22.69 4.71
CA GLU A 218 -4.10 23.37 5.03
C GLU A 218 -4.20 23.69 6.53
N GLN A 219 -3.61 22.86 7.39
CA GLN A 219 -3.53 23.09 8.84
C GLN A 219 -2.35 23.98 9.26
N GLY A 220 -1.54 24.47 8.32
CA GLY A 220 -0.40 25.36 8.57
C GLY A 220 0.89 24.68 9.03
N PHE A 221 1.02 23.36 8.87
CA PHE A 221 2.23 22.63 9.27
C PHE A 221 3.32 22.66 8.19
N HIS A 222 4.57 22.64 8.64
CA HIS A 222 5.72 22.39 7.76
C HIS A 222 5.79 20.90 7.47
N CYS A 223 5.72 20.53 6.19
CA CYS A 223 5.64 19.12 5.79
C CYS A 223 6.31 18.87 4.43
N ALA A 224 6.80 17.64 4.26
CA ALA A 224 7.46 17.18 3.06
C ALA A 224 7.16 15.69 2.81
N LEU A 225 7.17 15.30 1.53
CA LEU A 225 7.25 13.91 1.10
C LEU A 225 8.69 13.65 0.65
N ILE A 226 9.35 12.68 1.28
CA ILE A 226 10.77 12.40 1.08
C ILE A 226 10.93 10.96 0.58
N PRO A 227 11.66 10.70 -0.51
CA PRO A 227 12.05 9.34 -0.90
C PRO A 227 13.16 8.86 0.05
N LEU A 228 12.77 8.16 1.10
CA LEU A 228 13.67 7.71 2.17
C LEU A 228 14.38 6.40 1.83
N PHE A 229 13.72 5.48 1.12
CA PHE A 229 14.27 4.15 0.84
C PHE A 229 14.55 3.94 -0.65
N ASN A 230 15.47 3.02 -0.96
CA ASN A 230 15.57 2.51 -2.33
C ASN A 230 14.29 1.71 -2.65
N PRO A 231 13.54 2.02 -3.72
CA PRO A 231 12.28 1.33 -4.05
C PRO A 231 12.48 -0.16 -4.36
N ARG A 232 13.68 -0.60 -4.74
CA ARG A 232 14.00 -2.03 -4.89
C ARG A 232 14.12 -2.77 -3.56
N PHE A 233 14.47 -2.07 -2.49
CA PHE A 233 14.55 -2.63 -1.13
C PHE A 233 13.22 -2.52 -0.39
N SER A 234 12.62 -1.32 -0.43
CA SER A 234 11.28 -1.05 0.08
C SER A 234 10.50 -0.28 -0.98
N PRO A 235 9.58 -0.94 -1.70
CA PRO A 235 8.70 -0.28 -2.68
C PRO A 235 7.88 0.85 -2.05
N ARG A 236 7.75 0.84 -0.72
CA ARG A 236 7.20 1.92 0.09
C ARG A 236 8.31 2.85 0.52
N ASN A 237 8.83 3.58 -0.46
CA ASN A 237 10.01 4.43 -0.27
C ASN A 237 9.69 5.85 0.20
N LEU A 238 8.44 6.30 0.09
CA LEU A 238 8.07 7.66 0.47
C LEU A 238 7.68 7.76 1.94
N VAL A 239 8.30 8.69 2.67
CA VAL A 239 7.90 9.09 4.01
C VAL A 239 7.27 10.48 3.97
N LEU A 240 6.11 10.61 4.62
CA LEU A 240 5.50 11.90 4.89
C LEU A 240 5.98 12.39 6.26
N VAL A 241 6.70 13.51 6.28
CA VAL A 241 7.13 14.16 7.51
C VAL A 241 6.39 15.47 7.70
N ALA A 242 6.04 15.78 8.95
CA ALA A 242 5.52 17.10 9.31
C ALA A 242 5.93 17.50 10.71
N ALA A 243 6.10 18.81 10.94
CA ALA A 243 6.50 19.38 12.21
C ALA A 243 5.80 20.72 12.46
N ARG A 244 5.72 21.08 13.75
CA ARG A 244 5.21 22.39 14.20
C ARG A 244 6.24 23.52 14.02
N THR A 245 7.51 23.18 13.83
CA THR A 245 8.61 24.11 13.53
C THR A 245 9.14 23.87 12.12
N PRO A 246 9.83 24.84 11.50
CA PRO A 246 10.40 24.68 10.16
C PRO A 246 11.26 23.42 10.03
N LEU A 247 11.07 22.68 8.93
CA LEU A 247 11.77 21.42 8.67
C LEU A 247 13.26 21.61 8.36
N GLY A 248 13.67 22.77 7.82
CA GLY A 248 15.07 23.04 7.49
C GLY A 248 16.00 22.95 8.71
N THR A 249 15.51 23.28 9.90
CA THR A 249 16.26 23.12 11.17
C THR A 249 16.38 21.65 11.61
N VAL A 250 15.53 20.76 11.09
CA VAL A 250 15.45 19.34 11.47
C VAL A 250 16.13 18.44 10.44
N LEU A 251 16.06 18.78 9.15
CA LEU A 251 16.58 17.97 8.05
C LEU A 251 18.04 18.29 7.69
N SER A 252 18.57 19.46 8.07
CA SER A 252 19.98 19.82 7.82
C SER A 252 20.98 18.85 8.46
N GLY A 253 20.59 18.10 9.50
CA GLY A 253 21.44 17.07 10.11
C GLY A 253 21.44 15.72 9.40
N LEU A 254 20.62 15.54 8.36
CA LEU A 254 20.58 14.31 7.53
C LEU A 254 21.40 14.46 6.24
N GLU A 255 21.71 15.69 5.82
CA GLU A 255 22.57 15.97 4.68
C GLU A 255 24.05 15.71 4.99
N ASP A 256 24.44 15.69 6.27
CA ASP A 256 25.81 15.35 6.71
C ASP A 256 26.09 13.83 6.79
N SER A 257 25.11 12.97 6.48
CA SER A 257 25.29 11.52 6.42
C SER A 257 25.39 11.02 4.97
N ASP A 258 26.52 11.33 4.32
CA ASP A 258 26.91 10.83 2.99
C ASP A 258 27.29 9.33 2.99
N GLU A 259 26.47 8.46 3.58
CA GLU A 259 26.64 6.99 3.49
C GLU A 259 25.84 6.35 2.34
N TYR A 260 25.30 7.15 1.40
CA TYR A 260 24.47 6.64 0.30
C TYR A 260 25.15 6.62 -1.08
N GLU A 261 26.33 7.22 -1.28
CA GLU A 261 26.99 7.20 -2.59
C GLU A 261 27.75 5.87 -2.89
N ASP A 262 28.09 5.07 -1.87
CA ASP A 262 28.91 3.86 -2.07
C ASP A 262 28.15 2.62 -2.59
N LEU A 263 26.84 2.69 -2.80
CA LEU A 263 26.03 1.55 -3.27
C LEU A 263 25.59 1.63 -4.75
N VAL A 264 25.98 2.67 -5.50
CA VAL A 264 25.52 2.87 -6.88
C VAL A 264 26.61 2.67 -7.94
N VAL A 265 27.90 2.57 -7.59
CA VAL A 265 28.97 2.35 -8.58
C VAL A 265 29.42 0.89 -8.61
N ALA A 266 28.53 0.00 -9.08
CA ALA A 266 29.00 -1.26 -9.67
C ALA A 266 29.66 -0.93 -11.01
N LYS A 267 30.98 -0.73 -10.97
CA LYS A 267 31.84 -0.52 -12.15
C LYS A 267 31.60 -1.67 -13.15
N PRO A 268 31.34 -1.40 -14.45
CA PRO A 268 31.24 -2.48 -15.43
C PRO A 268 32.60 -3.20 -15.51
N PRO A 269 32.64 -4.53 -15.76
CA PRO A 269 33.89 -5.22 -15.99
C PRO A 269 34.53 -4.60 -17.24
N GLY A 270 35.73 -4.04 -17.06
CA GLY A 270 36.48 -3.45 -18.16
C GLY A 270 36.89 -4.51 -19.16
N ASP A 271 36.59 -4.25 -20.44
CA ASP A 271 37.27 -4.89 -21.56
C ASP A 271 38.78 -4.60 -21.46
N GLY A 272 39.62 -5.63 -21.58
CA GLY A 272 41.08 -5.45 -21.58
C GLY A 272 41.92 -6.71 -21.46
N GLN A 273 41.87 -7.55 -22.51
CA GLN A 273 42.97 -8.31 -23.14
C GLN A 273 44.17 -8.80 -22.28
N SER A 274 44.35 -10.12 -22.26
CA SER A 274 45.50 -10.83 -22.85
C SER A 274 45.12 -12.28 -23.13
#